data_AF-A8P451-F1
#
_entry.id   AF-A8P451-F1
#
_cell.length_a   1.000
_cell.length_b   1.000
_cell.length_c   1.000
_cell.angle_alpha   90.00
_cell.angle_beta   90.00
_cell.angle_gamma   90.00
#
_symmetry.space_group_name_H-M   'P 1'
#
loop_
_entity.id
_entity.type
_entity.pdbx_description
1 polymer ?
#
loop_
_entity_poly.entity_id
_entity_poly.type
_entity_poly.pdbx_seq_one_letter_code
_entity_poly.pdbx_strand_id
1 'polypeptide(L)'
;MSSHIIASFQPAKERLVSLLKEVNQLEIKSPEPSMTIDEKEDFYIIRKRVLEDKLRRIQLCVTTLESINDKWFTYTQQIVTMKRREEEEEKYKTVTEGDQGIFQLLHEGKEAVITLTMHKDEVDQNLKQLSKELTNKQTKEEAKFTPSSNINVNLPHLSLPTFDGDPRQWQQFWSSFNAAVHTQITYTHVLKEGLYKEYLMI
;
A
#
# COMPACT_ATOMS: atom_id res chain seq x y z
N MET A 1 -24.31 -8.45 33.06
CA MET A 1 -23.91 -9.09 31.78
C MET A 1 -24.22 -8.16 30.62
N SER A 2 -25.47 -7.72 30.43
CA SER A 2 -25.80 -6.68 29.44
C SER A 2 -25.08 -5.35 29.67
N SER A 3 -24.83 -4.96 30.93
CA SER A 3 -23.99 -3.80 31.27
C SER A 3 -22.60 -3.84 30.62
N HIS A 4 -21.95 -5.01 30.55
CA HIS A 4 -20.63 -5.16 29.91
C HIS A 4 -20.73 -5.15 28.38
N ILE A 5 -21.81 -5.71 27.82
CA ILE A 5 -22.09 -5.68 26.38
C ILE A 5 -22.34 -4.24 25.93
N ILE A 6 -23.12 -3.47 26.68
CA ILE A 6 -23.39 -2.04 26.40
C ILE A 6 -22.10 -1.22 26.53
N ALA A 7 -21.30 -1.47 27.57
CA ALA A 7 -20.04 -0.76 27.77
C ALA A 7 -19.04 -0.98 26.63
N SER A 8 -19.02 -2.17 26.01
CA SER A 8 -18.17 -2.43 24.83
C SER A 8 -18.78 -1.97 23.51
N PHE A 9 -20.10 -1.86 23.43
CA PHE A 9 -20.83 -1.39 22.24
C PHE A 9 -20.51 0.06 21.89
N GLN A 10 -20.65 0.95 22.87
CA GLN A 10 -20.61 2.40 22.63
C GLN A 10 -19.29 2.89 22.00
N PRO A 11 -18.10 2.46 22.49
CA PRO A 11 -16.83 2.86 21.87
C PRO A 11 -16.69 2.36 20.42
N ALA A 12 -17.14 1.14 20.12
CA ALA A 12 -17.08 0.59 18.77
C ALA A 12 -18.01 1.34 17.81
N LYS A 13 -19.21 1.69 18.28
CA LYS A 13 -20.18 2.52 17.53
C LYS A 13 -19.60 3.89 17.21
N GLU A 14 -19.12 4.62 18.22
CA GLU A 14 -18.57 5.96 18.04
C GLU A 14 -17.35 5.95 17.11
N ARG A 15 -16.52 4.91 17.20
CA ARG A 15 -15.37 4.76 16.32
C ARG A 15 -15.79 4.55 14.86
N LEU A 16 -16.79 3.71 14.62
CA LEU A 16 -17.30 3.49 13.26
C LEU A 16 -17.91 4.77 12.68
N VAL A 17 -18.72 5.50 13.46
CA VAL A 17 -19.29 6.79 13.05
C VAL A 17 -18.20 7.78 12.66
N SER A 18 -17.13 7.90 13.45
CA SER A 18 -15.99 8.77 13.12
C SER A 18 -15.32 8.35 11.82
N LEU A 19 -15.06 7.05 11.64
CA LEU A 19 -14.40 6.54 10.45
C LEU A 19 -15.24 6.76 9.18
N LEU A 20 -16.56 6.57 9.26
CA LEU A 20 -17.46 6.82 8.13
C LEU A 20 -17.45 8.30 7.72
N LYS A 21 -17.41 9.23 8.70
CA LYS A 21 -17.24 10.66 8.42
C LYS A 21 -15.89 10.95 7.74
N GLU A 22 -14.81 10.35 8.23
CA GLU A 22 -13.48 10.51 7.63
C GLU A 22 -13.45 9.96 6.19
N VAL A 23 -14.13 8.84 5.90
CA VAL A 23 -14.23 8.27 4.54
C VAL A 23 -15.05 9.16 3.62
N ASN A 24 -16.18 9.71 4.09
CA ASN A 24 -17.00 10.61 3.28
C ASN A 24 -16.27 11.92 2.92
N GLN A 25 -15.29 12.32 3.72
CA GLN A 25 -14.44 13.49 3.47
C GLN A 25 -13.17 13.14 2.65
N LEU A 26 -12.94 11.85 2.38
CA LEU A 26 -11.75 11.40 1.68
C LEU A 26 -11.86 11.73 0.19
N GLU A 27 -11.20 12.82 -0.23
CA GLU A 27 -11.11 13.13 -1.64
C GLU A 27 -10.28 12.08 -2.39
N ILE A 28 -10.87 11.51 -3.45
CA ILE A 28 -10.23 10.51 -4.31
C ILE A 28 -9.88 11.19 -5.61
N LYS A 29 -8.78 11.96 -5.57
CA LYS A 29 -8.28 12.69 -6.73
C LYS A 29 -7.29 11.84 -7.52
N SER A 30 -7.28 12.01 -8.84
CA SER A 30 -6.21 11.52 -9.69
C SER A 30 -4.96 12.41 -9.53
N PRO A 31 -3.75 11.89 -9.75
CA PRO A 31 -2.54 12.70 -9.76
C PRO A 31 -2.59 13.74 -10.88
N GLU A 32 -1.96 14.90 -10.66
CA GLU A 32 -1.90 15.96 -11.65
C GLU A 32 -1.19 15.50 -12.94
N PRO A 33 -1.67 15.90 -14.13
CA PRO A 33 -1.04 15.48 -15.39
C PRO A 33 0.44 15.84 -15.48
N SER A 34 0.83 16.97 -14.87
CA SER A 34 2.19 17.49 -14.84
C SER A 34 3.16 16.72 -13.94
N MET A 35 2.68 15.84 -13.06
CA MET A 35 3.55 15.03 -12.20
C MET A 35 4.43 14.09 -13.02
N THR A 36 5.69 13.97 -12.59
CA THR A 36 6.63 12.95 -13.06
C THR A 36 6.15 11.55 -12.72
N ILE A 37 6.82 10.54 -13.26
CA ILE A 37 6.49 9.14 -13.00
C ILE A 37 6.72 8.82 -11.51
N ASP A 38 7.87 9.19 -10.96
CA ASP A 38 8.23 8.92 -9.56
C ASP A 38 7.25 9.61 -8.59
N GLU A 39 6.87 10.86 -8.88
CA GLU A 39 5.85 11.58 -8.08
C GLU A 39 4.47 10.89 -8.15
N LYS A 40 4.09 10.35 -9.31
CA LYS A 40 2.85 9.57 -9.46
C LYS A 40 2.92 8.25 -8.69
N GLU A 41 4.08 7.60 -8.68
CA GLU A 41 4.30 6.37 -7.90
C GLU A 41 4.12 6.63 -6.40
N ASP A 42 4.82 7.63 -5.87
CA ASP A 42 4.72 8.03 -4.46
C ASP A 42 3.30 8.42 -4.09
N PHE A 43 2.61 9.17 -4.96
CA PHE A 43 1.20 9.52 -4.79
C PHE A 43 0.32 8.28 -4.60
N TYR A 44 0.44 7.29 -5.50
CA TYR A 44 -0.35 6.06 -5.42
C TYR A 44 0.03 5.18 -4.23
N ILE A 45 1.30 5.11 -3.85
CA ILE A 45 1.75 4.37 -2.65
C ILE A 45 1.15 4.96 -1.38
N ILE A 46 1.23 6.29 -1.22
CA ILE A 46 0.66 6.99 -0.05
C ILE A 46 -0.85 6.78 -0.03
N ARG A 47 -1.51 6.95 -1.18
CA ARG A 47 -2.96 6.76 -1.32
C ARG A 47 -3.38 5.35 -0.91
N LYS A 48 -2.67 4.32 -1.39
CA LYS A 48 -2.93 2.92 -1.04
C LYS A 48 -2.85 2.69 0.47
N ARG A 49 -1.81 3.19 1.14
CA ARG A 49 -1.65 3.05 2.60
C ARG A 49 -2.81 3.67 3.38
N VAL A 50 -3.28 4.86 2.96
CA VAL A 50 -4.42 5.53 3.59
C VAL A 50 -5.71 4.72 3.43
N LEU A 51 -5.95 4.20 2.22
CA LEU A 51 -7.12 3.34 1.94
C LEU A 51 -7.08 2.06 2.77
N GLU A 52 -5.92 1.39 2.83
CA GLU A 52 -5.73 0.16 3.60
C GLU A 52 -5.93 0.36 5.11
N ASP A 53 -5.41 1.45 5.69
CA ASP A 53 -5.61 1.76 7.10
C ASP A 53 -7.10 1.97 7.42
N LYS A 54 -7.79 2.79 6.62
CA LYS A 54 -9.23 3.05 6.78
C LYS A 54 -10.05 1.77 6.66
N LEU A 55 -9.77 0.96 5.63
CA LEU A 55 -10.44 -0.31 5.38
C LEU A 55 -10.29 -1.26 6.57
N ARG A 56 -9.06 -1.46 7.08
CA ARG A 56 -8.82 -2.33 8.24
C ARG A 56 -9.55 -1.85 9.49
N ARG A 57 -9.54 -0.54 9.75
CA ARG A 57 -10.20 0.03 10.93
C ARG A 57 -11.73 -0.09 10.86
N ILE A 58 -12.32 0.12 9.69
CA ILE A 58 -13.77 -0.03 9.50
C ILE A 58 -14.16 -1.50 9.66
N GLN A 59 -13.44 -2.43 9.02
CA GLN A 59 -13.69 -3.86 9.17
C GLN A 59 -13.60 -4.32 10.63
N LEU A 60 -12.61 -3.82 11.38
CA LEU A 60 -12.50 -4.10 12.81
C LEU A 60 -13.74 -3.62 13.58
N CYS A 61 -14.24 -2.41 13.33
CA CYS A 61 -15.41 -1.89 14.02
C CYS A 61 -16.68 -2.67 13.64
N VAL A 62 -16.87 -2.96 12.35
CA VAL A 62 -18.01 -3.75 11.83
C VAL A 62 -18.03 -5.14 12.48
N THR A 63 -16.93 -5.88 12.42
CA THR A 63 -16.84 -7.24 13.00
C THR A 63 -17.02 -7.23 14.53
N THR A 64 -16.52 -6.20 15.21
CA THR A 64 -16.70 -6.02 16.65
C THR A 64 -18.19 -5.79 16.98
N LEU A 65 -18.86 -4.91 16.25
CA LEU A 65 -20.28 -4.62 16.43
C LEU A 65 -21.16 -5.82 16.11
N GLU A 66 -20.86 -6.59 15.05
CA GLU A 66 -21.53 -7.86 14.75
C GLU A 66 -21.39 -8.86 15.91
N SER A 67 -20.16 -9.04 16.43
CA SER A 67 -19.93 -9.93 17.56
C SER A 67 -20.68 -9.50 18.83
N ILE A 68 -20.72 -8.19 19.11
CA ILE A 68 -21.47 -7.63 20.24
C ILE A 68 -22.96 -7.86 20.06
N ASN A 69 -23.47 -7.62 18.84
CA ASN A 69 -24.86 -7.85 18.48
C ASN A 69 -25.28 -9.30 18.70
N ASP A 70 -24.48 -10.25 18.21
CA ASP A 70 -24.75 -11.68 18.34
C ASP A 70 -24.72 -12.14 19.80
N LYS A 71 -23.76 -11.61 20.59
CA LYS A 71 -23.68 -11.87 22.03
C LYS A 71 -24.90 -11.34 22.76
N TRP A 72 -25.36 -10.13 22.43
CA TRP A 72 -26.55 -9.55 23.04
C TRP A 72 -27.78 -10.36 22.66
N PHE A 73 -27.97 -10.65 21.37
CA PHE A 73 -29.07 -11.48 20.89
C PHE A 73 -29.12 -12.84 21.61
N THR A 74 -27.99 -13.54 21.67
CA THR A 74 -27.86 -14.81 22.38
C THR A 74 -28.20 -14.68 23.87
N TYR A 75 -27.68 -13.65 24.55
CA TYR A 75 -27.97 -13.37 25.95
C TYR A 75 -29.47 -13.16 26.18
N THR A 76 -30.12 -12.34 25.34
CA THR A 76 -31.56 -12.06 25.44
C THR A 76 -32.40 -13.32 25.25
N GLN A 77 -32.06 -14.17 24.29
CA GLN A 77 -32.76 -15.45 24.06
C GLN A 77 -32.63 -16.44 25.23
N GLN A 78 -31.51 -16.40 25.97
CA GLN A 78 -31.29 -17.25 27.14
C GLN A 78 -32.08 -16.81 28.38
N ILE A 79 -32.65 -15.60 28.40
CA ILE A 79 -33.47 -15.13 29.51
C ILE A 79 -34.80 -15.90 29.51
N VAL A 80 -34.99 -16.73 30.53
CA VAL A 80 -36.19 -17.56 30.71
C VAL A 80 -37.37 -16.74 31.23
N THR A 81 -37.12 -15.72 32.05
CA THR A 81 -38.18 -14.88 32.62
C THR A 81 -38.65 -13.83 31.61
N MET A 82 -39.92 -13.91 31.20
CA MET A 82 -40.51 -13.01 30.20
C MET A 82 -40.32 -11.53 30.51
N LYS A 83 -40.68 -11.08 31.73
CA LYS A 83 -40.50 -9.69 32.16
C LYS A 83 -39.06 -9.18 31.99
N ARG A 84 -38.07 -10.00 32.37
CA ARG A 84 -36.65 -9.63 32.26
C ARG A 84 -36.19 -9.60 30.80
N ARG A 85 -36.77 -10.44 29.94
CA ARG A 85 -36.48 -10.45 28.50
C ARG A 85 -37.01 -9.17 27.86
N GLU A 86 -38.26 -8.80 28.14
CA GLU A 86 -38.87 -7.55 27.65
C GLU A 86 -38.05 -6.31 28.07
N GLU A 87 -37.61 -6.25 29.34
CA GLU A 87 -36.73 -5.18 29.83
C GLU A 87 -35.40 -5.09 29.07
N GLU A 88 -34.88 -6.21 28.57
CA GLU A 88 -33.63 -6.27 27.83
C GLU A 88 -33.83 -5.98 26.33
N GLU A 89 -34.96 -6.42 25.76
CA GLU A 89 -35.38 -6.09 24.39
C GLU A 89 -35.63 -4.57 24.22
N GLU A 90 -36.21 -3.91 25.22
CA GLU A 90 -36.36 -2.44 25.21
C GLU A 90 -35.00 -1.73 25.21
N LYS A 91 -34.00 -2.21 25.97
CA LYS A 91 -32.64 -1.65 25.90
C LYS A 91 -32.02 -1.88 24.54
N TYR A 92 -32.19 -3.07 23.97
CA TYR A 92 -31.66 -3.40 22.65
C TYR A 92 -32.30 -2.53 21.57
N LYS A 93 -33.60 -2.26 21.65
CA LYS A 93 -34.32 -1.35 20.76
C LYS A 93 -33.70 0.05 20.72
N THR A 94 -33.27 0.59 21.87
CA THR A 94 -32.60 1.91 21.91
C THR A 94 -31.29 1.98 21.12
N VAL A 95 -30.61 0.86 20.88
CA VAL A 95 -29.36 0.84 20.10
C VAL A 95 -29.57 0.48 18.63
N THR A 96 -30.74 -0.05 18.26
CA THR A 96 -31.09 -0.40 16.88
C THR A 96 -31.86 0.69 16.16
N GLU A 97 -32.58 1.55 16.88
CA GLU A 97 -33.39 2.63 16.29
C GLU A 97 -32.59 3.88 15.90
N GLY A 98 -33.13 4.63 14.94
CA GLY A 98 -32.61 5.91 14.44
C GLY A 98 -31.52 5.78 13.36
N ASP A 99 -31.12 6.94 12.81
CA ASP A 99 -30.14 7.03 11.71
C ASP A 99 -28.73 6.55 12.09
N GLN A 100 -28.46 6.40 13.39
CA GLN A 100 -27.23 5.82 13.93
C GLN A 100 -27.50 4.50 14.65
N GLY A 101 -28.60 3.83 14.32
CA GLY A 101 -28.89 2.48 14.77
C GLY A 101 -27.83 1.49 14.29
N ILE A 102 -27.58 0.44 15.08
CA ILE A 102 -26.52 -0.53 14.78
C ILE A 102 -26.63 -1.13 13.37
N PHE A 103 -27.85 -1.46 12.90
CA PHE A 103 -28.03 -2.07 11.59
C PHE A 103 -27.69 -1.12 10.45
N GLN A 104 -28.08 0.14 10.58
CA GLN A 104 -27.75 1.19 9.62
C GLN A 104 -26.22 1.40 9.57
N LEU A 105 -25.57 1.49 10.73
CA LEU A 105 -24.12 1.65 10.80
C LEU A 105 -23.35 0.44 10.26
N LEU A 106 -23.82 -0.77 10.52
CA LEU A 106 -23.23 -2.00 9.96
C LEU A 106 -23.36 -2.03 8.43
N HIS A 107 -24.52 -1.62 7.92
CA HIS A 107 -24.74 -1.49 6.47
C HIS A 107 -23.80 -0.44 5.85
N GLU A 108 -23.78 0.78 6.39
CA GLU A 108 -22.88 1.85 5.93
C GLU A 108 -21.40 1.45 6.03
N GLY A 109 -21.01 0.75 7.11
CA GLY A 109 -19.67 0.19 7.27
C GLY A 109 -19.30 -0.79 6.16
N LYS A 110 -20.21 -1.68 5.78
CA LYS A 110 -19.99 -2.64 4.68
C LYS A 110 -19.91 -1.96 3.32
N GLU A 111 -20.79 -0.99 3.05
CA GLU A 111 -20.74 -0.18 1.83
C GLU A 111 -19.40 0.57 1.74
N ALA A 112 -18.95 1.21 2.82
CA ALA A 112 -17.66 1.87 2.86
C ALA A 112 -16.49 0.92 2.59
N VAL A 113 -16.55 -0.33 3.09
CA VAL A 113 -15.54 -1.36 2.78
C VAL A 113 -15.53 -1.69 1.30
N ILE A 114 -16.69 -1.82 0.65
CA ILE A 114 -16.78 -2.09 -0.80
C ILE A 114 -16.17 -0.92 -1.58
N THR A 115 -16.58 0.31 -1.30
CA THR A 115 -16.06 1.52 -1.97
C THR A 115 -14.54 1.65 -1.80
N LEU A 116 -14.03 1.51 -0.57
CA LEU A 116 -12.58 1.60 -0.33
C LEU A 116 -11.80 0.48 -1.02
N THR A 117 -12.37 -0.73 -1.08
CA THR A 117 -11.75 -1.86 -1.79
C THR A 117 -11.62 -1.56 -3.28
N MET A 118 -12.69 -1.06 -3.89
CA MET A 118 -12.69 -0.66 -5.30
C MET A 118 -11.60 0.37 -5.61
N HIS A 119 -11.48 1.42 -4.80
CA HIS A 119 -10.43 2.42 -5.00
C HIS A 119 -9.02 1.89 -4.74
N LYS A 120 -8.85 0.97 -3.79
CA LYS A 120 -7.55 0.34 -3.55
C LYS A 120 -7.15 -0.51 -4.75
N ASP A 121 -8.09 -1.25 -5.32
CA ASP A 121 -7.84 -2.09 -6.50
C ASP A 121 -7.53 -1.24 -7.75
N GLU A 122 -8.19 -0.08 -7.89
CA GLU A 122 -7.86 0.92 -8.93
C GLU A 122 -6.43 1.47 -8.76
N VAL A 123 -6.03 1.82 -7.53
CA VAL A 123 -4.65 2.24 -7.23
C VAL A 123 -3.65 1.13 -7.56
N ASP A 124 -3.98 -0.12 -7.25
CA ASP A 124 -3.13 -1.27 -7.59
C ASP A 124 -2.99 -1.48 -9.10
N GLN A 125 -4.04 -1.23 -9.88
CA GLN A 125 -3.99 -1.26 -11.34
C GLN A 125 -3.12 -0.13 -11.89
N ASN A 126 -3.27 1.09 -11.36
CA ASN A 126 -2.49 2.25 -11.76
C ASN A 126 -0.99 2.04 -11.49
N LEU A 127 -0.62 1.51 -10.32
CA LEU A 127 0.77 1.15 -9.99
C LEU A 127 1.35 0.12 -10.96
N LYS A 128 0.57 -0.93 -11.30
CA LYS A 128 0.99 -1.93 -12.31
C LYS A 128 1.18 -1.31 -13.69
N GLN A 129 0.34 -0.37 -14.09
CA GLN A 129 0.47 0.33 -15.37
C GLN A 129 1.72 1.24 -15.38
N LEU A 130 1.96 1.96 -14.29
CA LEU A 130 3.10 2.85 -14.14
C LEU A 130 4.43 2.07 -14.25
N SER A 131 4.52 0.92 -13.58
CA SER A 131 5.65 0.01 -13.66
C SER A 131 5.93 -0.46 -15.10
N LYS A 132 4.87 -0.80 -15.87
CA LYS A 132 5.02 -1.15 -17.29
C LYS A 132 5.49 0.02 -18.15
N GLU A 133 5.05 1.24 -17.87
CA GLU A 133 5.50 2.43 -18.60
C GLU A 133 7.00 2.69 -18.39
N LEU A 134 7.49 2.52 -17.15
CA LEU A 134 8.92 2.56 -16.82
C LEU A 134 9.73 1.53 -17.63
N THR A 135 9.28 0.26 -17.64
CA THR A 135 9.97 -0.79 -18.40
C THR A 135 9.98 -0.48 -19.90
N ASN A 136 8.85 -0.03 -20.46
CA ASN A 136 8.75 0.28 -21.89
C ASN A 136 9.57 1.51 -22.31
N LYS A 137 9.73 2.51 -21.44
CA LYS A 137 10.61 3.67 -21.70
C LYS A 137 12.07 3.25 -21.73
N GLN A 138 12.50 2.39 -20.80
CA GLN A 138 13.84 1.80 -20.82
C GLN A 138 14.08 1.01 -22.11
N THR A 139 13.14 0.15 -22.53
CA THR A 139 13.28 -0.64 -23.77
C THR A 139 13.28 0.24 -25.04
N LYS A 140 12.55 1.37 -25.06
CA LYS A 140 12.56 2.32 -26.19
C LYS A 140 13.81 3.19 -26.24
N GLU A 141 14.39 3.54 -25.11
CA GLU A 141 15.69 4.22 -25.07
C GLU A 141 16.83 3.28 -25.47
N GLU A 142 16.75 1.99 -25.09
CA GLU A 142 17.67 0.95 -25.56
C GLU A 142 17.50 0.65 -27.06
N ALA A 143 16.28 0.62 -27.60
CA ALA A 143 16.02 0.39 -29.03
C ALA A 143 16.42 1.57 -29.95
N LYS A 144 16.70 2.75 -29.41
CA LYS A 144 17.33 3.85 -30.17
C LYS A 144 18.84 3.64 -30.36
N PHE A 145 19.45 2.71 -29.63
CA PHE A 145 20.75 2.15 -29.96
C PHE A 145 20.54 0.92 -30.83
N THR A 146 20.18 1.11 -32.10
CA THR A 146 20.41 0.03 -33.08
C THR A 146 21.91 -0.24 -33.11
N PRO A 147 22.41 -1.46 -32.82
CA PRO A 147 23.77 -1.81 -33.16
C PRO A 147 23.77 -1.92 -34.69
N SER A 148 24.14 -0.82 -35.36
CA SER A 148 24.51 -0.89 -36.75
C SER A 148 25.61 -1.93 -36.86
N SER A 149 25.36 -2.93 -37.68
CA SER A 149 26.21 -4.08 -37.93
C SER A 149 27.68 -3.66 -38.08
N ASN A 150 28.54 -4.33 -37.32
CA ASN A 150 30.01 -4.29 -37.41
C ASN A 150 30.67 -2.94 -37.04
N ILE A 151 30.47 -2.48 -35.81
CA ILE A 151 31.52 -1.67 -35.18
C ILE A 151 32.40 -2.64 -34.39
N ASN A 152 33.54 -3.02 -34.98
CA ASN A 152 34.65 -3.57 -34.20
C ASN A 152 35.17 -2.41 -33.33
N VAL A 153 34.51 -2.19 -32.19
CA VAL A 153 34.97 -1.27 -31.17
C VAL A 153 36.17 -1.95 -30.54
N ASN A 154 37.38 -1.57 -30.97
CA ASN A 154 38.55 -1.78 -30.13
C ASN A 154 38.30 -1.02 -28.83
N LEU A 155 37.79 -1.70 -27.81
CA LEU A 155 37.75 -1.16 -26.46
C LEU A 155 39.20 -0.79 -26.10
N PRO A 156 39.48 0.43 -25.62
CA PRO A 156 40.76 0.72 -25.02
C PRO A 156 40.99 -0.33 -23.94
N HIS A 157 42.09 -1.09 -24.04
CA HIS A 157 42.44 -2.07 -23.02
C HIS A 157 42.66 -1.32 -21.71
N LEU A 158 41.63 -1.30 -20.88
CA LEU A 158 41.64 -0.69 -19.57
C LEU A 158 42.54 -1.55 -18.71
N SER A 159 43.78 -1.12 -18.53
CA SER A 159 44.74 -1.72 -17.59
C SER A 159 44.30 -1.41 -16.16
N LEU A 160 43.13 -1.91 -15.76
CA LEU A 160 42.66 -1.83 -14.39
C LEU A 160 43.44 -2.86 -13.57
N PRO A 161 43.90 -2.50 -12.35
CA PRO A 161 44.47 -3.48 -11.45
C PRO A 161 43.41 -4.52 -11.08
N THR A 162 43.75 -5.81 -11.17
CA THR A 162 42.88 -6.90 -10.72
C THR A 162 42.72 -6.81 -9.21
N PHE A 163 41.47 -6.78 -8.70
CA PHE A 163 41.21 -6.82 -7.26
C PHE A 163 41.28 -8.27 -6.77
N ASP A 164 42.20 -8.55 -5.86
CA ASP A 164 42.47 -9.91 -5.34
C ASP A 164 41.64 -10.24 -4.08
N GLY A 165 40.79 -9.33 -3.64
CA GLY A 165 39.98 -9.48 -2.43
C GLY A 165 40.60 -8.91 -1.16
N ASP A 166 41.79 -8.29 -1.19
CA ASP A 166 42.38 -7.64 0.00
C ASP A 166 41.64 -6.31 0.32
N PRO A 167 40.98 -6.19 1.49
CA PRO A 167 40.27 -4.98 1.89
C PRO A 167 41.15 -3.72 1.95
N ARG A 168 42.47 -3.88 2.14
CA ARG A 168 43.41 -2.74 2.18
C ARG A 168 43.63 -2.11 0.81
N GLN A 169 43.41 -2.88 -0.27
CA GLN A 169 43.56 -2.43 -1.64
C GLN A 169 42.27 -1.85 -2.23
N TRP A 170 41.13 -2.07 -1.56
CA TRP A 170 39.81 -1.66 -2.04
C TRP A 170 39.73 -0.18 -2.38
N GLN A 171 40.25 0.69 -1.51
CA GLN A 171 40.16 2.14 -1.72
C GLN A 171 40.93 2.59 -2.97
N GLN A 172 42.08 1.97 -3.24
CA GLN A 172 42.94 2.31 -4.38
C GLN A 172 42.41 1.72 -5.69
N PHE A 173 41.88 0.49 -5.64
CA PHE A 173 41.12 -0.11 -6.73
C PHE A 173 39.91 0.75 -7.09
N TRP A 174 39.08 1.11 -6.10
CA TRP A 174 37.87 1.91 -6.30
C TRP A 174 38.17 3.28 -6.90
N SER A 175 39.24 3.94 -6.44
CA SER A 175 39.67 5.23 -6.99
C SER A 175 40.09 5.11 -8.47
N SER A 176 40.81 4.03 -8.81
CA SER A 176 41.28 3.77 -10.18
C SER A 176 40.14 3.38 -11.12
N PHE A 177 39.24 2.52 -10.65
CA PHE A 177 38.02 2.12 -11.37
C PHE A 177 37.12 3.34 -11.61
N ASN A 178 36.86 4.13 -10.56
CA ASN A 178 35.98 5.29 -10.67
C ASN A 178 36.57 6.36 -11.61
N ALA A 179 37.87 6.61 -11.57
CA ALA A 179 38.55 7.50 -12.50
C ALA A 179 38.43 7.02 -13.95
N ALA A 180 38.67 5.73 -14.20
CA ALA A 180 38.58 5.14 -15.53
C ALA A 180 37.16 5.20 -16.12
N VAL A 181 36.16 4.87 -15.30
CA VAL A 181 34.74 4.95 -15.68
C VAL A 181 34.31 6.39 -15.95
N HIS A 182 34.82 7.37 -15.19
CA HIS A 182 34.52 8.78 -15.42
C HIS A 182 35.22 9.40 -16.63
N THR A 183 36.37 8.87 -17.07
CA THR A 183 37.02 9.32 -18.31
C THR A 183 36.30 8.86 -19.60
N GLN A 184 35.40 7.87 -19.51
CA GLN A 184 34.56 7.39 -20.61
C GLN A 184 33.09 7.75 -20.34
N ILE A 185 32.75 9.03 -20.47
CA ILE A 185 31.37 9.52 -20.35
C ILE A 185 30.56 9.12 -21.60
N THR A 186 30.25 7.83 -21.73
CA THR A 186 29.19 7.33 -22.61
C THR A 186 28.58 6.00 -22.12
N TYR A 187 28.63 5.71 -20.82
CA TYR A 187 28.03 4.50 -20.27
C TYR A 187 26.92 4.83 -19.25
N THR A 188 25.71 4.38 -19.57
CA THR A 188 24.53 4.45 -18.71
C THR A 188 24.69 3.53 -17.49
N HIS A 189 23.88 3.76 -16.44
CA HIS A 189 23.95 3.09 -15.14
C HIS A 189 23.99 1.54 -15.22
N VAL A 190 23.37 0.96 -16.25
CA VAL A 190 23.29 -0.49 -16.51
C VAL A 190 24.63 -1.10 -16.92
N LEU A 191 25.48 -0.37 -17.65
CA LEU A 191 26.81 -0.85 -18.05
C LEU A 191 27.82 -0.79 -16.90
N LYS A 192 27.60 0.11 -15.93
CA LYS A 192 28.40 0.16 -14.70
C LYS A 192 28.16 -1.06 -13.81
N GLU A 193 26.92 -1.53 -13.70
CA GLU A 193 26.61 -2.76 -12.93
C GLU A 193 27.14 -4.04 -13.60
N GLY A 194 27.12 -4.10 -14.94
CA GLY A 194 27.71 -5.22 -15.68
C GLY A 194 29.23 -5.33 -15.47
N LEU A 195 29.95 -4.21 -15.62
CA LEU A 195 31.40 -4.13 -15.38
C LEU A 195 31.77 -4.43 -13.92
N TYR A 196 30.92 -4.04 -12.97
CA TYR A 196 31.14 -4.30 -11.55
C TYR A 196 31.08 -5.80 -11.21
N LYS A 197 30.20 -6.57 -11.87
CA LYS A 197 30.12 -8.03 -11.71
C LYS A 197 31.30 -8.76 -12.35
N GLU A 198 31.72 -8.32 -13.54
CA GLU A 198 32.84 -8.94 -14.25
C GLU A 198 34.20 -8.76 -13.53
N TYR A 199 34.39 -7.63 -12.84
CA TYR A 199 35.63 -7.33 -12.11
C TYR A 199 35.71 -7.89 -10.68
N LEU A 200 34.59 -8.27 -10.07
CA LEU A 200 34.58 -8.81 -8.70
C LEU A 200 34.66 -10.34 -8.64
N MET A 201 34.67 -11.04 -9.78
CA MET A 201 34.68 -12.52 -9.87
C MET A 201 33.67 -13.17 -8.89
N ILE A 202 32.43 -12.68 -8.89
CA ILE A 202 31.25 -13.32 -8.26
C ILE A 202 30.19 -13.56 -9.33
#